data_AF-A0A2Z2MK80-F1
#
_entry.id   AF-A0A2Z2MK80-F1
#
_cell.length_a   1.000
_cell.length_b   1.000
_cell.length_c   1.000
_cell.angle_alpha   90.00
_cell.angle_beta   90.00
_cell.angle_gamma   90.00
#
_symmetry.space_group_name_H-M   'P 1'
#
loop_
_entity.id
_entity.type
_entity.pdbx_description
1 polymer ?
#
loop_
_entity_poly.entity_id
_entity_poly.type
_entity_poly.pdbx_seq_one_letter_code
_entity_poly.pdbx_strand_id
1 'polypeptide(L)' 'MLGTILDVVFMAMILLAVAVVEEKNLVSALVKYSLLSLLFVLALFELKAPDVALSAIVVGAIVIGVFLFTIEEVTG' A
#
# COMPACT_ATOMS: atom_id res chain seq x y z
N MET A 1 -11.89 -18.44 13.77
CA MET A 1 -12.44 -17.17 13.27
C MET A 1 -11.76 -16.87 11.93
N LEU A 2 -12.09 -17.63 10.89
CA LEU A 2 -11.32 -17.70 9.63
C LEU A 2 -12.16 -17.13 8.47
N GLY A 3 -12.87 -16.03 8.71
CA GLY A 3 -13.98 -15.62 7.84
C GLY A 3 -14.43 -14.19 7.97
N THR A 4 -13.61 -13.30 8.53
CA THR A 4 -13.89 -11.86 8.46
C THR A 4 -13.26 -11.26 7.21
N ILE A 5 -13.90 -10.24 6.64
CA ILE A 5 -13.36 -9.48 5.49
C ILE A 5 -11.94 -8.99 5.81
N LEU A 6 -11.69 -8.63 7.06
CA LEU A 6 -10.38 -8.20 7.54
C LEU A 6 -9.28 -9.29 7.42
N ASP A 7 -9.60 -10.56 7.68
CA ASP A 7 -8.64 -11.68 7.53
C ASP A 7 -8.20 -11.82 6.06
N VAL A 8 -9.15 -11.67 5.13
CA VAL A 8 -8.90 -11.71 3.69
C VAL A 8 -8.04 -10.51 3.27
N VAL A 9 -8.33 -9.31 3.79
CA VAL A 9 -7.55 -8.10 3.53
C VAL A 9 -6.11 -8.30 4.02
N PHE A 10 -5.89 -8.83 5.22
CA PHE A 10 -4.55 -9.09 5.72
C PHE A 10 -3.79 -10.14 4.89
N MET A 11 -4.47 -11.20 4.46
CA MET A 11 -3.84 -12.18 3.56
C MET A 11 -3.44 -11.53 2.22
N ALA A 12 -4.31 -10.71 1.64
CA ALA A 12 -4.02 -9.96 0.42
C ALA A 12 -2.85 -8.98 0.59
N MET A 13 -2.78 -8.30 1.74
CA MET A 13 -1.67 -7.40 2.08
C MET A 13 -0.33 -8.14 2.13
N ILE A 14 -0.28 -9.34 2.72
CA ILE A 14 0.95 -10.15 2.78
C ILE A 14 1.41 -10.51 1.36
N LEU A 15 0.49 -10.99 0.51
CA LEU A 15 0.80 -11.35 -0.87
C LEU A 15 1.28 -10.14 -1.69
N LEU A 16 0.63 -8.99 -1.53
CA LEU A 16 1.05 -7.75 -2.19
C LEU A 16 2.41 -7.27 -1.69
N ALA A 17 2.69 -7.35 -0.39
CA ALA A 17 3.99 -6.96 0.16
C ALA A 17 5.12 -7.79 -0.46
N VAL A 18 4.94 -9.11 -0.59
CA VAL A 18 5.90 -9.97 -1.30
C VAL A 18 6.01 -9.56 -2.76
N ALA A 19 4.88 -9.36 -3.45
CA ALA A 19 4.87 -8.97 -4.86
C ALA A 19 5.48 -7.59 -5.15
N VAL A 20 5.50 -6.67 -4.17
CA VAL A 20 6.21 -5.38 -4.24
C VAL A 20 7.72 -5.61 -4.18
N VAL A 21 8.18 -6.41 -3.22
CA VAL A 21 9.62 -6.64 -2.99
C VAL A 21 10.27 -7.43 -4.14
N GLU A 22 9.54 -8.37 -4.74
CA GLU A 22 10.05 -9.18 -5.86
C GLU A 22 10.01 -8.46 -7.22
N GLU A 23 9.32 -7.32 -7.31
CA GLU A 23 9.16 -6.61 -8.57
C GLU A 23 10.45 -5.88 -8.98
N LYS A 24 10.90 -6.14 -10.21
CA LYS A 24 12.13 -5.55 -10.75
C LYS A 24 11.89 -4.19 -11.38
N ASN A 25 10.69 -3.97 -11.91
CA ASN A 25 10.32 -2.69 -12.50
C ASN A 25 9.85 -1.74 -11.39
N LEU A 26 10.62 -0.66 -11.15
CA LEU A 26 10.34 0.27 -10.04
C LEU A 26 8.95 0.91 -10.13
N VAL A 27 8.47 1.22 -11.34
CA VAL A 27 7.13 1.79 -11.54
C VAL A 27 6.06 0.76 -11.18
N SER A 28 6.20 -0.49 -11.64
CA SER A 28 5.29 -1.59 -11.26
C SER A 28 5.32 -1.84 -9.75
N ALA A 29 6.50 -1.79 -9.13
CA ALA A 29 6.66 -1.98 -7.68
C ALA A 29 5.91 -0.88 -6.92
N LEU A 30 6.00 0.37 -7.38
CA LEU A 30 5.30 1.51 -6.79
C LEU A 30 3.78 1.43 -6.95
N VAL A 31 3.29 0.94 -8.10
CA VAL A 31 1.85 0.69 -8.31
C VAL A 31 1.35 -0.37 -7.32
N LYS A 32 2.07 -1.49 -7.18
CA LYS A 32 1.72 -2.53 -6.19
C LYS A 32 1.77 -2.01 -4.76
N TYR A 33 2.75 -1.17 -4.43
CA TYR A 33 2.86 -0.52 -3.13
C TYR A 33 1.66 0.42 -2.87
N SER A 34 1.22 1.15 -3.88
CA SER A 34 0.04 2.01 -3.79
C SER A 34 -1.22 1.20 -3.49
N LEU A 35 -1.37 0.02 -4.11
CA LEU A 35 -2.45 -0.93 -3.81
C LEU A 35 -2.35 -1.48 -2.38
N LEU A 36 -1.15 -1.81 -1.91
CA LEU A 36 -0.92 -2.22 -0.53
C LEU A 36 -1.32 -1.12 0.46
N SER A 37 -0.96 0.13 0.17
CA SER A 37 -1.34 1.30 0.97
C SER A 37 -2.87 1.49 1.00
N LEU A 38 -3.56 1.24 -0.11
CA LEU A 38 -5.02 1.29 -0.15
C LEU A 38 -5.65 0.20 0.73
N LEU A 39 -5.17 -1.04 0.66
CA LEU A 39 -5.66 -2.13 1.51
C LEU A 39 -5.42 -1.85 3.00
N PHE A 40 -4.27 -1.27 3.33
CA PHE A 40 -3.97 -0.85 4.69
C PHE A 40 -4.98 0.19 5.19
N VAL A 41 -5.32 1.19 4.38
CA VAL A 41 -6.34 2.18 4.71
C VAL A 41 -7.71 1.53 4.93
N LEU A 42 -8.11 0.59 4.07
CA LEU A 42 -9.37 -0.16 4.23
C LEU A 42 -9.38 -0.99 5.52
N ALA A 43 -8.25 -1.64 5.87
CA ALA A 43 -8.12 -2.36 7.12
C ALA A 43 -8.29 -1.44 8.34
N LEU A 44 -7.78 -0.20 8.29
CA LEU A 44 -7.95 0.77 9.37
C LEU A 44 -9.41 1.22 9.54
N PHE A 45 -10.17 1.33 8.46
CA PHE A 45 -11.61 1.60 8.53
C PHE A 45 -12.37 0.45 9.19
N GLU A 46 -12.08 -0.80 8.82
CA GLU A 46 -12.67 -2.00 9.44
C GLU A 46 -12.32 -2.12 10.94
N LEU A 47 -11.11 -1.68 11.31
CA LEU A 47 -10.65 -1.62 12.70
C LEU A 47 -11.23 -0.43 13.49
N LYS A 48 -12.11 0.38 12.90
CA LYS A 48 -12.71 1.58 13.52
C LYS A 48 -11.67 2.63 13.93
N ALA A 49 -10.61 2.77 13.15
CA ALA A 49 -9.53 3.75 13.36
C ALA A 49 -9.50 4.82 12.23
N PRO A 50 -10.55 5.65 12.08
CA PRO A 50 -10.68 6.58 10.95
C PRO A 50 -9.62 7.71 10.95
N ASP A 51 -9.18 8.17 12.13
CA ASP A 51 -8.17 9.24 12.24
C ASP A 51 -6.80 8.77 11.73
N VAL A 52 -6.47 7.51 12.02
CA VAL A 52 -5.25 6.85 11.50
C VAL A 52 -5.39 6.60 10.01
N ALA A 53 -6.56 6.18 9.54
CA ALA A 53 -6.82 5.98 8.11
C ALA A 53 -6.64 7.27 7.31
N LEU A 54 -7.19 8.40 7.78
CA LEU A 54 -7.02 9.69 7.14
C LEU A 54 -5.55 10.12 7.08
N SER A 55 -4.83 9.95 8.17
CA SER A 55 -3.39 10.23 8.23
C SER A 55 -2.59 9.34 7.27
N ALA A 56 -2.93 8.05 7.20
CA ALA A 56 -2.29 7.08 6.31
C ALA A 56 -2.54 7.40 4.82
N ILE A 57 -3.71 7.92 4.46
CA ILE A 57 -3.98 8.38 3.08
C ILE A 57 -3.04 9.51 2.71
N VAL A 58 -2.92 10.54 3.55
CA VAL A 58 -2.07 11.72 3.27
C VAL A 58 -0.60 11.32 3.20
N VAL A 59 -0.11 10.57 4.19
CA VAL A 59 1.28 10.10 4.23
C VAL A 59 1.56 9.18 3.05
N GLY A 60 0.64 8.26 2.72
CA GLY A 60 0.76 7.35 1.58
C GLY A 60 0.90 8.11 0.26
N ALA A 61 0.07 9.12 0.03
CA ALA A 61 0.14 9.95 -1.17
C ALA A 61 1.48 10.71 -1.28
N ILE A 62 1.99 11.26 -0.18
CA ILE A 62 3.29 11.94 -0.14
C ILE A 62 4.41 10.96 -0.49
N VAL A 63 4.42 9.78 0.14
CA VAL A 63 5.43 8.75 -0.10
C VAL A 63 5.41 8.29 -1.57
N ILE A 64 4.24 8.03 -2.13
CA ILE A 64 4.09 7.64 -3.54
C ILE A 64 4.64 8.73 -4.46
N GLY A 65 4.31 10.00 -4.20
CA GLY A 65 4.82 11.13 -4.96
C GLY A 65 6.35 11.23 -4.93
N VAL A 66 6.97 11.10 -3.75
CA VAL A 66 8.43 11.12 -3.60
C VAL A 66 9.09 9.99 -4.40
N PHE A 67 8.52 8.78 -4.36
CA PHE A 67 9.03 7.66 -5.14
C PHE A 67 8.87 7.87 -6.65
N LEU A 68 7.76 8.45 -7.11
CA LEU A 68 7.60 8.76 -8.55
C LEU A 68 8.70 9.69 -9.05
N PHE A 69 8.95 10.80 -8.35
CA PHE A 69 10.02 11.74 -8.71
C PHE A 69 11.40 11.09 -8.64
N THR A 70 11.65 10.28 -7.61
CA THR A 70 12.94 9.60 -7.47
C THR A 70 13.16 8.60 -8.59
N ILE A 71 12.14 7.83 -8.97
CA ILE A 71 12.21 6.87 -10.08
C ILE A 71 12.50 7.60 -11.39
N GLU A 72 11.81 8.71 -11.66
CA GLU A 72 12.06 9.53 -12.84
C GLU A 72 13.53 9.98 -12.91
N GLU A 73 14.08 10.49 -11.80
CA GLU A 73 15.47 10.97 -11.74
C GLU A 73 16.52 9.86 -11.94
N VAL A 74 16.30 8.65 -11.42
CA VAL A 74 17.29 7.56 -11.49
C VAL A 74 17.18 6.69 -12.75
N THR A 75 16.05 6.79 -13.48
CA THR A 75 15.78 5.98 -14.67
C THR A 75 15.72 6.80 -15.97
N GLY A 76 15.66 8.14 -15.85
CA GLY A 76 15.63 9.10 -16.95
C GLY A 76 17.00 9.46 -17.51
#